data_AF-A0A2D7I905-F1
#
_entry.id   AF-A0A2D7I905-F1
#
_cell.length_a   1.000
_cell.length_b   1.000
_cell.length_c   1.000
_cell.angle_alpha   90.00
_cell.angle_beta   90.00
_cell.angle_gamma   90.00
#
_symmetry.space_group_name_H-M   'P 1'
#
loop_
_entity.id
_entity.type
_entity.pdbx_description
1 polymer ?
#
loop_
_entity_poly.entity_id
_entity_poly.type
_entity_poly.pdbx_seq_one_letter_code
_entity_poly.pdbx_strand_id
1 'polypeptide(L)'
;MNRVETYLSGLNNATNDPEEMMLEIMETLKDTVTPIPEVGKFYTFVYNAKTPNKTYDQHPLVACTSLERWGFKGLNYHWRKSRNYTWEELTGQLYIVQYDELEALLAIPYAKFILNN
;
A
#
# COMPACT_ATOMS: atom_id res chain seq x y z
N MET A 1 -6.32 -11.99 -14.83
CA MET A 1 -7.54 -11.17 -14.69
C MET A 1 -7.17 -10.07 -13.74
N ASN A 2 -7.18 -8.82 -14.20
CA ASN A 2 -6.88 -7.66 -13.38
C ASN A 2 -8.03 -7.48 -12.39
N ARG A 3 -7.76 -7.58 -11.09
CA ARG A 3 -8.82 -7.50 -10.06
C ARG A 3 -9.29 -6.08 -9.83
N VAL A 4 -8.44 -5.09 -10.11
CA VAL A 4 -8.66 -3.67 -9.78
C VAL A 4 -9.34 -2.92 -10.93
N GLU A 5 -9.10 -3.32 -12.18
CA GLU A 5 -9.65 -2.67 -13.38
C GLU A 5 -11.18 -2.51 -13.36
N THR A 6 -11.89 -3.54 -12.88
CA THR A 6 -13.37 -3.52 -12.80
C THR A 6 -13.89 -2.44 -11.84
N TYR A 7 -13.09 -2.02 -10.87
CA TYR A 7 -13.52 -1.12 -9.79
C TYR A 7 -13.06 0.32 -9.96
N LEU A 8 -12.08 0.58 -10.84
CA LEU A 8 -11.49 1.90 -11.09
C LEU A 8 -12.53 3.01 -11.30
N SER A 9 -13.52 2.78 -12.19
CA SER A 9 -14.54 3.77 -12.50
C SER A 9 -15.59 3.92 -11.39
N GLY A 10 -15.79 2.90 -10.56
CA GLY A 10 -16.72 2.95 -9.44
C GLY A 10 -16.13 3.73 -8.26
N LEU A 11 -14.91 3.38 -7.88
CA LEU A 11 -14.22 3.93 -6.71
C LEU A 11 -14.00 5.45 -6.81
N ASN A 12 -13.41 5.92 -7.91
CA ASN A 12 -13.12 7.35 -8.10
C ASN A 12 -14.36 8.23 -8.23
N ASN A 13 -15.51 7.64 -8.59
CA ASN A 13 -16.79 8.36 -8.66
C ASN A 13 -17.56 8.29 -7.34
N ALA A 14 -17.32 7.27 -6.51
CA ALA A 14 -18.03 7.05 -5.25
C ALA A 14 -17.48 7.92 -4.12
N THR A 15 -16.16 8.09 -4.03
CA THR A 15 -15.53 8.80 -2.92
C THR A 15 -14.19 9.42 -3.31
N ASN A 16 -13.73 10.37 -2.51
CA ASN A 16 -12.37 10.91 -2.53
C ASN A 16 -11.66 10.72 -1.17
N ASP A 17 -12.25 9.95 -0.25
CA ASP A 17 -11.63 9.63 1.04
C ASP A 17 -10.61 8.48 0.87
N PRO A 18 -9.30 8.72 1.15
CA PRO A 18 -8.28 7.69 1.07
C PRO A 18 -8.53 6.45 1.96
N GLU A 19 -9.25 6.60 3.08
CA GLU A 19 -9.64 5.46 3.94
C GLU A 19 -10.67 4.57 3.25
N GLU A 20 -11.76 5.16 2.74
CA GLU A 20 -12.79 4.41 2.02
C GLU A 20 -12.19 3.73 0.78
N MET A 21 -11.32 4.42 0.05
CA MET A 21 -10.61 3.83 -1.10
C MET A 21 -9.75 2.64 -0.70
N MET A 22 -9.00 2.76 0.39
CA MET A 22 -8.14 1.69 0.88
C MET A 22 -8.96 0.47 1.32
N LEU A 23 -10.11 0.67 1.99
CA LEU A 23 -11.00 -0.42 2.39
C LEU A 23 -11.48 -1.25 1.18
N GLU A 24 -11.91 -0.60 0.11
CA GLU A 24 -12.34 -1.28 -1.13
C GLU A 24 -11.18 -1.99 -1.84
N ILE A 25 -9.98 -1.38 -1.86
CA ILE A 25 -8.77 -2.01 -2.39
C ILE A 25 -8.43 -3.28 -1.57
N MET A 26 -8.49 -3.19 -0.24
CA MET A 26 -8.23 -4.34 0.65
C MET A 26 -9.25 -5.46 0.42
N GLU A 27 -10.53 -5.13 0.29
CA GLU A 27 -11.59 -6.10 0.01
C GLU A 27 -11.38 -6.78 -1.34
N THR A 28 -10.95 -6.03 -2.36
CA THR A 28 -10.62 -6.55 -3.70
C THR A 28 -9.42 -7.50 -3.68
N LEU A 29 -8.43 -7.23 -2.83
CA LEU A 29 -7.17 -7.98 -2.79
C LEU A 29 -7.11 -9.04 -1.67
N LYS A 30 -8.19 -9.19 -0.87
CA LYS A 30 -8.21 -10.00 0.36
C LYS A 30 -7.79 -11.47 0.20
N ASP A 31 -8.01 -12.05 -0.97
CA ASP A 31 -7.69 -13.45 -1.25
C ASP A 31 -6.19 -13.66 -1.56
N THR A 32 -5.41 -12.58 -1.70
CA THR A 32 -3.96 -12.65 -1.91
C THR A 32 -3.23 -11.76 -0.92
N VAL A 33 -2.98 -12.30 0.26
CA VAL A 33 -2.25 -11.64 1.33
C VAL A 33 -1.04 -12.46 1.75
N THR A 34 0.00 -11.78 2.23
CA THR A 34 1.16 -12.42 2.83
C THR A 34 1.65 -11.63 4.04
N PRO A 35 2.11 -12.29 5.12
CA PRO A 35 2.75 -11.61 6.23
C PRO A 35 4.16 -11.12 5.89
N ILE A 36 4.83 -11.73 4.91
CA ILE A 36 6.23 -11.46 4.55
C ILE A 36 6.31 -11.18 3.03
N PRO A 37 6.86 -10.04 2.60
CA PRO A 37 7.00 -9.72 1.20
C PRO A 37 8.17 -10.47 0.58
N GLU A 38 8.06 -10.72 -0.72
CA GLU A 38 9.14 -11.20 -1.56
C GLU A 38 9.75 -10.02 -2.33
N VAL A 39 11.07 -10.03 -2.49
CA VAL A 39 11.79 -9.01 -3.28
C VAL A 39 11.33 -9.07 -4.73
N GLY A 40 11.06 -7.91 -5.34
CA GLY A 40 10.60 -7.78 -6.71
C GLY A 40 9.08 -7.80 -6.90
N LYS A 41 8.29 -8.06 -5.85
CA LYS A 41 6.82 -8.01 -5.88
C LYS A 41 6.27 -6.67 -5.36
N PHE A 42 5.00 -6.41 -5.67
CA PHE A 42 4.29 -5.18 -5.31
C PHE A 42 3.27 -5.43 -4.21
N TYR A 43 3.10 -4.44 -3.33
CA TYR A 43 2.23 -4.56 -2.17
C TYR A 43 1.55 -3.24 -1.86
N THR A 44 0.31 -3.33 -1.38
CA THR A 44 -0.35 -2.26 -0.61
C THR A 44 -0.71 -2.78 0.79
N PHE A 45 -0.71 -1.90 1.78
CA PHE A 45 -0.93 -2.27 3.18
C PHE A 45 -1.22 -1.04 4.04
N VAL A 46 -1.61 -1.28 5.30
CA VAL A 46 -1.77 -0.23 6.31
C VAL A 46 -0.51 -0.15 7.16
N TYR A 47 0.08 1.04 7.24
CA TYR A 47 1.30 1.31 7.99
C TYR A 47 1.10 2.43 8.99
N ASN A 48 1.35 2.17 10.27
CA ASN A 48 1.19 3.13 11.35
C ASN A 48 2.58 3.49 11.90
N ALA A 49 3.21 4.50 11.29
CA ALA A 49 4.54 4.93 11.70
C ALA A 49 4.53 5.44 13.15
N LYS A 50 5.55 5.08 13.93
CA LYS A 50 5.69 5.50 15.34
C LYS A 50 6.66 6.65 15.56
N THR A 51 7.41 7.06 14.53
CA THR A 51 8.39 8.14 14.66
C THR A 51 7.69 9.50 14.75
N PRO A 52 7.78 10.22 15.88
CA PRO A 52 7.08 11.50 16.03
C PRO A 52 7.58 12.57 15.06
N ASN A 53 6.72 13.54 14.76
CA ASN A 53 6.99 14.71 13.92
C ASN A 53 7.49 14.37 12.50
N LYS A 54 7.12 13.20 11.97
CA LYS A 54 7.39 12.81 10.60
C LYS A 54 6.11 12.50 9.85
N THR A 55 5.99 13.07 8.66
CA THR A 55 4.94 12.69 7.72
C THR A 55 5.24 11.31 7.14
N TYR A 56 4.26 10.43 7.17
CA TYR A 56 4.32 9.11 6.55
C TYR A 56 3.08 8.89 5.68
N ASP A 57 3.16 7.89 4.81
CA ASP A 57 2.02 7.41 4.03
C ASP A 57 1.42 6.21 4.76
N GLN A 58 0.16 6.33 5.19
CA GLN A 58 -0.54 5.27 5.91
C GLN A 58 -1.01 4.14 5.00
N HIS A 59 -1.17 4.41 3.69
CA HIS A 59 -1.59 3.41 2.70
C HIS A 59 -0.52 3.24 1.60
N PRO A 60 0.70 2.74 1.91
CA PRO A 60 1.77 2.63 0.93
C PRO A 60 1.42 1.72 -0.25
N LEU A 61 1.71 2.17 -1.48
CA LEU A 61 1.93 1.30 -2.64
C LEU A 61 3.42 1.13 -2.86
N VAL A 62 3.95 -0.10 -2.80
CA VAL A 62 5.40 -0.31 -2.82
C VAL A 62 5.84 -1.48 -3.69
N ALA A 63 7.03 -1.37 -4.29
CA ALA A 63 7.80 -2.51 -4.77
C ALA A 63 8.80 -2.92 -3.69
N CYS A 64 8.80 -4.19 -3.26
CA CYS A 64 9.75 -4.68 -2.27
C CYS A 64 11.16 -4.80 -2.90
N THR A 65 12.17 -4.23 -2.24
CA THR A 65 13.55 -4.15 -2.74
C THR A 65 14.55 -4.89 -1.87
N SER A 66 14.26 -5.08 -0.58
CA SER A 66 15.10 -5.86 0.35
C SER A 66 14.25 -6.37 1.49
N LEU A 67 14.48 -7.61 1.92
CA LEU A 67 13.90 -8.19 3.13
C LEU A 67 14.94 -8.18 4.24
N GLU A 68 14.56 -7.70 5.42
CA GLU A 68 15.45 -7.47 6.55
C GLU A 68 14.86 -8.11 7.82
N ARG A 69 15.68 -8.36 8.85
CA ARG A 69 15.14 -8.92 10.10
C ARG A 69 14.14 -8.00 10.80
N TRP A 70 14.33 -6.69 10.68
CA TRP A 70 13.49 -5.67 11.32
C TRP A 70 12.27 -5.27 10.48
N GLY A 71 12.19 -5.70 9.22
CA GLY A 71 11.22 -5.17 8.27
C GLY A 71 11.60 -5.43 6.82
N PHE A 72 11.25 -4.50 5.95
CA PHE A 72 11.66 -4.53 4.56
C PHE A 72 11.87 -3.11 4.03
N LYS A 73 12.59 -3.03 2.91
CA LYS A 73 12.76 -1.80 2.14
C LYS A 73 11.90 -1.87 0.91
N GLY A 74 11.21 -0.79 0.58
CA GLY A 74 10.42 -0.70 -0.64
C GLY A 74 10.57 0.63 -1.34
N LEU A 75 10.48 0.62 -2.67
CA LEU A 75 10.23 1.84 -3.43
C LEU A 75 8.74 2.18 -3.27
N ASN A 76 8.44 3.23 -2.53
CA ASN A 76 7.08 3.73 -2.38
C ASN A 76 6.71 4.59 -3.59
N TYR A 77 5.64 4.23 -4.28
CA TYR A 77 5.21 4.87 -5.51
C TYR A 77 4.57 6.24 -5.30
N HIS A 78 3.86 6.45 -4.18
CA HIS A 78 3.28 7.75 -3.82
C HIS A 78 4.37 8.80 -3.54
N TRP A 79 5.44 8.40 -2.85
CA TRP A 79 6.61 9.25 -2.57
C TRP A 79 7.64 9.30 -3.69
N ARG A 80 7.62 8.31 -4.60
CA ARG A 80 8.70 8.01 -5.56
C ARG A 80 10.07 7.90 -4.90
N LYS A 81 10.11 7.31 -3.70
CA LYS A 81 11.31 7.20 -2.86
C LYS A 81 11.39 5.85 -2.16
N SER A 82 12.61 5.38 -1.93
CA SER A 82 12.84 4.22 -1.07
C SER A 82 12.48 4.56 0.38
N ARG A 83 11.77 3.64 1.04
CA ARG A 83 11.32 3.74 2.44
C ARG A 83 11.57 2.42 3.15
N ASN A 84 11.69 2.51 4.47
CA ASN A 84 11.79 1.37 5.36
C ASN A 84 10.43 1.16 6.03
N TYR A 85 9.99 -0.09 6.10
CA TYR A 85 8.74 -0.50 6.75
C TYR A 85 9.08 -1.55 7.79
N THR A 86 8.83 -1.27 9.07
CA THR A 86 9.13 -2.22 10.15
C THR A 86 7.93 -3.12 10.43
N TRP A 87 8.19 -4.33 10.91
CA TRP A 87 7.12 -5.29 11.24
C TRP A 87 6.18 -4.77 12.34
N GLU A 88 6.71 -4.01 13.30
CA GLU A 88 5.94 -3.49 14.44
C GLU A 88 4.90 -2.44 14.03
N GLU A 89 5.14 -1.75 12.91
CA GLU A 89 4.29 -0.66 12.42
C GLU A 89 3.32 -1.13 11.32
N LEU A 90 3.45 -2.37 10.84
CA LEU A 90 2.48 -2.97 9.93
C LEU A 90 1.20 -3.34 10.69
N THR A 91 0.07 -2.90 10.15
CA THR A 91 -1.24 -3.31 10.66
C THR A 91 -1.83 -4.36 9.72
N GLY A 92 -1.80 -5.62 10.15
CA GLY A 92 -2.32 -6.74 9.36
C GLY A 92 -1.30 -7.31 8.37
N GLN A 93 -1.79 -7.77 7.22
CA GLN A 93 -0.98 -8.42 6.18
C GLN A 93 -0.70 -7.48 5.01
N LEU A 94 0.23 -7.88 4.15
CA LEU A 94 0.53 -7.21 2.89
C LEU A 94 -0.38 -7.76 1.80
N TYR A 95 -1.11 -6.87 1.12
CA TYR A 95 -1.96 -7.24 -0.02
C TYR A 95 -1.11 -7.29 -1.28
N ILE A 96 -1.08 -8.44 -1.94
CA ILE A 96 -0.27 -8.67 -3.13
C ILE A 96 -0.89 -7.96 -4.32
N VAL A 97 -0.11 -7.09 -4.94
CA VAL A 97 -0.47 -6.37 -6.17
C VAL A 97 0.25 -7.04 -7.35
N GLN A 98 -0.52 -7.43 -8.37
CA GLN A 98 0.04 -7.97 -9.60
C GLN A 98 0.58 -6.83 -10.49
N TYR A 99 1.50 -7.16 -11.39
CA TYR A 99 2.12 -6.16 -12.26
C TYR A 99 1.08 -5.42 -13.14
N ASP A 100 0.07 -6.14 -13.63
CA ASP A 100 -1.04 -5.57 -14.42
C ASP A 100 -2.00 -4.70 -13.59
N GLU A 101 -2.01 -4.84 -12.26
CA GLU A 101 -2.84 -4.04 -11.35
C GLU A 101 -2.18 -2.74 -10.90
N LEU A 102 -0.87 -2.61 -11.12
CA LEU A 102 -0.09 -1.48 -10.62
C LEU A 102 -0.54 -0.15 -11.22
N GLU A 103 -0.76 -0.10 -12.54
CA GLU A 103 -1.23 1.12 -13.22
C GLU A 103 -2.61 1.55 -12.72
N ALA A 104 -3.49 0.57 -12.48
CA ALA A 104 -4.82 0.83 -11.94
C ALA A 104 -4.74 1.43 -10.53
N LEU A 105 -3.95 0.86 -9.63
CA LEU A 105 -3.79 1.39 -8.28
C LEU A 105 -3.11 2.77 -8.27
N LEU A 106 -2.18 3.04 -9.19
CA LEU A 106 -1.56 4.36 -9.34
C LEU A 106 -2.54 5.45 -9.79
N ALA A 107 -3.64 5.07 -10.45
CA ALA A 107 -4.69 5.99 -10.88
C ALA A 107 -5.73 6.27 -9.78
N ILE A 108 -5.72 5.53 -8.67
CA ILE A 108 -6.60 5.76 -7.52
C ILE A 108 -5.84 6.65 -6.51
N PRO A 109 -6.38 7.81 -6.10
CA PRO A 109 -5.69 8.73 -5.21
C PRO A 109 -5.82 8.33 -3.72
N TYR A 110 -5.55 7.06 -3.39
CA TYR A 110 -5.74 6.50 -2.04
C TYR A 110 -4.55 6.71 -1.08
N ALA A 111 -3.49 7.41 -1.54
CA ALA A 111 -2.37 7.79 -0.70
C ALA A 111 -2.84 8.64 0.48
N LYS A 112 -2.40 8.30 1.70
CA LYS A 112 -2.84 9.00 2.91
C LYS A 112 -1.65 9.50 3.71
N PHE A 113 -1.30 10.77 3.50
CA PHE A 113 -0.17 11.38 4.20
C PHE A 113 -0.59 11.96 5.55
N ILE A 114 0.01 11.46 6.63
CA ILE A 114 -0.32 11.85 8.00
C ILE A 114 0.94 12.34 8.69
N LEU A 115 0.84 13.49 9.37
CA LEU A 115 1.86 13.92 10.32
C LEU A 115 1.67 13.14 11.62
N ASN A 116 2.67 12.33 11.98
CA ASN A 116 2.65 11.61 13.24
C ASN A 116 2.90 12.56 14.41
N ASN A 117 1.85 12.95 15.13
CA ASN A 117 1.89 13.89 16.26
C ASN A 117 1.88 13.15 17.60
#